data_AF-A0A381WJV4-F1
#
_entry.id   AF-A0A381WJV4-F1
#
_cell.length_a   1.000
_cell.length_b   1.000
_cell.length_c   1.000
_cell.angle_alpha   90.00
_cell.angle_beta   90.00
_cell.angle_gamma   90.00
#
_symmetry.space_group_name_H-M   'P 1'
#
loop_
_entity.id
_entity.type
_entity.pdbx_description
1 polymer ?
#
loop_
_entity_poly.entity_id
_entity_poly.type
_entity_poly.pdbx_seq_one_letter_code
_entity_poly.pdbx_strand_id
1 'polypeptide(L)'
;MKQTLKTLIRNVKSINGNSLAEFATTTALMATLAATAAPKLSEMSEGAKAEKSRNELDKMVKQAGQFYQDTADIEGRGRFPGQDKYDRPVTGANHGSLSSSAHELAILADLISASGGNGTYIEYRGGDGADWVSVFGKTNADFPVPSNTTLAADDDAGDCSDCPGGSSSDNGGAAPSIHTDPATGLYIAKDGHYEWKQLFGGEVVGSQYQDGHFVYQVVKGGGTGDDTYPPVLYVADIENASDFNNVLEP
;
A
#
# COMPACT_ATOMS: atom_id res chain seq x y z
N MET A 1 -21.48 -72.51 -21.11
CA MET A 1 -22.13 -71.17 -21.02
C MET A 1 -22.91 -70.93 -19.73
N LYS A 2 -23.60 -71.93 -19.13
CA LYS A 2 -24.33 -71.71 -17.85
C LYS A 2 -23.43 -71.46 -16.63
N GLN A 3 -22.21 -72.00 -16.62
CA GLN A 3 -21.25 -71.80 -15.51
C GLN A 3 -20.59 -70.42 -15.51
N THR A 4 -20.32 -69.84 -16.69
CA THR A 4 -19.75 -68.49 -16.85
C THR A 4 -20.75 -67.38 -16.47
N LEU A 5 -22.03 -67.55 -16.78
CA LEU A 5 -23.10 -66.64 -16.32
C LEU A 5 -23.27 -66.67 -14.78
N LYS A 6 -23.15 -67.85 -14.17
CA LYS A 6 -23.25 -68.02 -12.71
C LYS A 6 -22.07 -67.39 -11.96
N THR A 7 -20.89 -67.28 -12.58
CA THR A 7 -19.72 -66.61 -11.99
C THR A 7 -19.84 -65.09 -12.09
N LEU A 8 -20.36 -64.55 -13.21
CA LEU A 8 -20.65 -63.12 -13.35
C LEU A 8 -21.66 -62.62 -12.32
N ILE A 9 -22.77 -63.34 -12.13
CA ILE A 9 -23.83 -62.97 -11.16
C ILE A 9 -23.33 -63.03 -9.71
N ARG A 10 -22.33 -63.88 -9.40
CA ARG A 10 -21.77 -64.00 -8.05
C ARG A 10 -20.72 -62.93 -7.74
N ASN A 11 -20.19 -62.26 -8.77
CA ASN A 11 -19.26 -61.12 -8.65
C ASN A 11 -19.97 -59.77 -8.59
N VAL A 12 -21.26 -59.70 -8.98
CA VAL A 12 -22.13 -58.55 -8.67
C VAL A 12 -22.64 -58.73 -7.23
N LYS A 13 -21.74 -58.46 -6.29
CA LYS A 13 -22.11 -58.37 -4.87
C LYS A 13 -23.07 -57.17 -4.74
N SER A 14 -24.31 -57.42 -4.36
CA SER A 14 -25.27 -56.36 -4.03
C SER A 14 -24.65 -55.50 -2.93
N ILE A 15 -24.20 -54.30 -3.29
CA ILE A 15 -23.74 -53.32 -2.32
C ILE A 15 -25.02 -52.68 -1.79
N ASN A 16 -25.57 -53.24 -0.70
CA ASN A 16 -26.61 -52.55 0.08
C ASN A 16 -25.96 -51.42 0.89
N GLY A 17 -25.20 -50.56 0.21
CA GLY A 17 -24.71 -49.29 0.76
C GLY A 17 -25.77 -48.21 0.57
N ASN A 18 -25.65 -47.11 1.32
CA ASN A 18 -26.55 -45.96 1.27
C ASN A 18 -26.95 -45.63 -0.18
N SER A 19 -28.25 -45.53 -0.41
CA SER A 19 -28.88 -45.40 -1.72
C SER A 19 -28.26 -44.24 -2.53
N LEU A 20 -28.26 -44.34 -3.87
CA LEU A 20 -28.02 -43.20 -4.77
C LEU A 20 -28.87 -41.98 -4.37
N ALA A 21 -30.06 -42.23 -3.84
CA ALA A 21 -30.95 -41.19 -3.31
C ALA A 21 -30.37 -40.51 -2.06
N GLU A 22 -29.66 -41.21 -1.17
CA GLU A 22 -29.04 -40.60 0.01
C GLU A 22 -27.79 -39.78 -0.34
N PHE A 23 -27.04 -40.20 -1.37
CA PHE A 23 -25.97 -39.38 -1.92
C PHE A 23 -26.53 -38.12 -2.61
N ALA A 24 -27.64 -38.26 -3.35
CA ALA A 24 -28.30 -37.13 -3.98
C ALA A 24 -28.91 -36.16 -2.96
N THR A 25 -29.53 -36.64 -1.88
CA THR A 25 -30.11 -35.77 -0.85
C THR A 25 -29.03 -35.04 -0.05
N THR A 26 -27.95 -35.73 0.34
CA THR A 26 -26.83 -35.07 1.03
C THR A 26 -26.15 -34.04 0.13
N THR A 27 -25.93 -34.36 -1.15
CA THR A 27 -25.36 -33.42 -2.12
C THR A 27 -26.30 -32.22 -2.35
N ALA A 28 -27.61 -32.45 -2.50
CA ALA A 28 -28.59 -31.38 -2.67
C ALA A 28 -28.67 -30.48 -1.42
N LEU A 29 -28.58 -31.06 -0.23
CA LEU A 29 -28.63 -30.32 1.03
C LEU A 29 -27.35 -29.50 1.22
N MET A 30 -26.18 -30.06 0.95
CA MET A 30 -24.90 -29.33 0.96
C MET A 30 -24.86 -28.24 -0.11
N ALA A 31 -25.39 -28.50 -1.31
CA ALA A 31 -25.49 -27.49 -2.37
C ALA A 31 -26.42 -26.34 -1.97
N THR A 32 -27.52 -26.62 -1.28
CA THR A 32 -28.45 -25.60 -0.79
C THR A 32 -27.81 -24.76 0.31
N LEU A 33 -27.13 -25.40 1.27
CA LEU A 33 -26.40 -24.71 2.33
C LEU A 33 -25.24 -23.87 1.78
N ALA A 34 -24.49 -24.40 0.81
CA ALA A 34 -23.42 -23.66 0.16
C ALA A 34 -23.95 -22.46 -0.61
N ALA A 35 -25.06 -22.61 -1.34
CA ALA A 35 -25.68 -21.53 -2.09
C ALA A 35 -26.22 -20.40 -1.18
N THR A 36 -26.78 -20.73 -0.01
CA THR A 36 -27.28 -19.72 0.94
C THR A 36 -26.18 -19.11 1.80
N ALA A 37 -25.09 -19.84 2.07
CA ALA A 37 -23.94 -19.32 2.81
C ALA A 37 -22.97 -18.50 1.94
N ALA A 38 -22.92 -18.74 0.62
CA ALA A 38 -21.96 -18.10 -0.28
C ALA A 38 -21.99 -16.56 -0.23
N PRO A 39 -23.15 -15.87 -0.25
CA PRO A 39 -23.18 -14.40 -0.17
C PRO A 39 -22.56 -13.88 1.13
N LYS A 40 -22.87 -14.54 2.27
CA LYS A 40 -22.37 -14.10 3.57
C LYS A 40 -20.88 -14.41 3.77
N LEU A 41 -20.40 -15.53 3.24
CA LEU A 41 -18.97 -15.84 3.23
C LEU A 41 -18.19 -14.90 2.31
N SER A 42 -18.79 -14.46 1.20
CA SER A 42 -18.20 -13.44 0.33
C SER A 42 -18.08 -12.10 1.06
N GLU A 43 -19.16 -11.63 1.69
CA GLU A 43 -19.16 -10.40 2.49
C GLU A 43 -18.15 -10.46 3.64
N MET A 44 -18.10 -11.59 4.36
CA MET A 44 -17.12 -11.81 5.43
C MET A 44 -15.68 -11.82 4.90
N SER A 45 -15.45 -12.42 3.73
CA SER A 45 -14.13 -12.42 3.10
C SER A 45 -13.71 -11.03 2.64
N GLU A 46 -14.64 -10.21 2.15
CA GLU A 46 -14.38 -8.86 1.71
C GLU A 46 -14.09 -7.93 2.90
N GLY A 47 -14.89 -8.02 3.96
CA GLY A 47 -14.62 -7.31 5.22
C GLY A 47 -13.25 -7.67 5.81
N ALA A 48 -12.86 -8.94 5.77
CA ALA A 48 -11.54 -9.36 6.26
C ALA A 48 -10.36 -8.80 5.43
N LYS A 49 -10.54 -8.60 4.11
CA LYS A 49 -9.54 -7.95 3.26
C LYS A 49 -9.45 -6.46 3.57
N ALA A 50 -10.61 -5.81 3.70
CA ALA A 50 -10.72 -4.40 4.08
C ALA A 50 -10.02 -4.13 5.41
N GLU A 51 -10.31 -4.92 6.45
CA GLU A 51 -9.66 -4.80 7.76
C GLU A 51 -8.14 -5.01 7.69
N LYS A 52 -7.67 -5.97 6.90
CA LYS A 52 -6.23 -6.17 6.72
C LYS A 52 -5.58 -5.00 6.02
N SER A 53 -6.17 -4.46 4.95
CA SER A 53 -5.63 -3.28 4.26
C SER A 53 -5.52 -2.09 5.22
N ARG A 54 -6.57 -1.81 6.01
CA ARG A 54 -6.53 -0.78 7.07
C ARG A 54 -5.42 -1.02 8.10
N ASN A 55 -5.25 -2.24 8.57
CA ASN A 55 -4.20 -2.58 9.53
C ASN A 55 -2.78 -2.40 8.95
N GLU A 56 -2.57 -2.68 7.67
CA GLU A 56 -1.28 -2.41 7.01
C GLU A 56 -1.05 -0.91 6.81
N LEU A 57 -2.08 -0.13 6.45
CA LEU A 57 -2.01 1.35 6.40
C LEU A 57 -1.63 1.93 7.77
N ASP A 58 -2.23 1.44 8.86
CA ASP A 58 -1.91 1.86 10.23
C ASP A 58 -0.47 1.52 10.63
N LYS A 59 0.06 0.39 10.18
CA LYS A 59 1.47 0.05 10.40
C LYS A 59 2.38 0.99 9.63
N MET A 60 2.06 1.32 8.38
CA MET A 60 2.83 2.26 7.57
C MET A 60 2.90 3.63 8.24
N VAL A 61 1.76 4.16 8.71
CA VAL A 61 1.72 5.42 9.47
C VAL A 61 2.60 5.34 10.73
N LYS A 62 2.53 4.24 11.49
CA LYS A 62 3.37 4.09 12.71
C LYS A 62 4.86 4.05 12.39
N GLN A 63 5.27 3.31 11.37
CA GLN A 63 6.67 3.23 10.97
C GLN A 63 7.17 4.57 10.41
N ALA A 64 6.35 5.27 9.63
CA ALA A 64 6.67 6.61 9.14
C ALA A 64 6.79 7.63 10.29
N GLY A 65 5.95 7.50 11.33
CA GLY A 65 6.08 8.30 12.55
C GLY A 65 7.40 8.08 13.27
N GLN A 66 7.89 6.84 13.36
CA GLN A 66 9.22 6.56 13.91
C GLN A 66 10.33 7.18 13.04
N PHE A 67 10.25 7.00 11.71
CA PHE A 67 11.19 7.58 10.77
C PHE A 67 11.26 9.12 10.87
N TYR A 68 10.12 9.77 11.05
CA TYR A 68 10.05 11.22 11.26
C TYR A 68 10.82 11.65 12.52
N GLN A 69 10.71 10.90 13.62
CA GLN A 69 11.46 11.21 14.85
C GLN A 69 12.96 10.95 14.65
N ASP A 70 13.34 9.84 14.03
CA ASP A 70 14.75 9.49 13.80
C ASP A 70 15.44 10.53 12.89
N THR A 71 14.75 11.00 11.85
CA THR A 71 15.25 12.06 10.97
C THR A 71 15.24 13.42 11.66
N ALA A 72 14.28 13.70 12.55
CA ALA A 72 14.30 14.92 13.37
C ALA A 72 15.55 14.98 14.26
N ASP A 73 15.94 13.86 14.86
CA ASP A 73 17.10 13.78 15.73
C ASP A 73 18.44 13.84 14.97
N ILE A 74 18.54 13.17 13.81
CA ILE A 74 19.80 13.03 13.06
C ILE A 74 20.00 14.17 12.05
N GLU A 75 18.94 14.53 11.32
CA GLU A 75 18.96 15.50 10.22
C GLU A 75 18.49 16.89 10.68
N GLY A 76 18.07 17.02 11.94
CA GLY A 76 17.69 18.26 12.62
C GLY A 76 16.23 18.69 12.41
N ARG A 77 15.56 18.16 11.38
CA ARG A 77 14.12 18.30 11.16
C ARG A 77 13.55 17.01 10.61
N GLY A 78 12.39 16.59 11.13
CA GLY A 78 11.74 15.37 10.70
C GLY A 78 11.24 15.48 9.26
N ARG A 79 11.43 14.40 8.51
CA ARG A 79 10.88 14.20 7.17
C ARG A 79 10.26 12.82 7.07
N PHE A 80 9.44 12.61 6.06
CA PHE A 80 8.88 11.29 5.75
C PHE A 80 9.69 10.55 4.69
N PRO A 81 9.50 9.23 4.55
CA PRO A 81 10.17 8.45 3.52
C PRO A 81 9.94 9.01 2.12
N GLY A 82 11.00 9.05 1.30
CA GLY A 82 10.99 9.57 -0.08
C GLY A 82 10.88 11.08 -0.19
N GLN A 83 10.75 11.82 0.92
CA GLN A 83 11.06 13.25 0.89
C GLN A 83 12.58 13.41 0.86
N ASP A 84 13.09 14.12 -0.14
CA ASP A 84 14.49 14.54 -0.10
C ASP A 84 14.78 15.48 1.08
N LYS A 85 13.79 16.30 1.48
CA LYS A 85 13.88 17.25 2.59
C LYS A 85 12.49 17.62 3.11
N TYR A 86 12.40 18.04 4.37
CA TYR A 86 11.14 18.39 5.04
C TYR A 86 10.27 19.43 4.30
N ASP A 87 10.88 20.32 3.51
CA ASP A 87 10.23 21.40 2.76
C ASP A 87 9.96 21.05 1.30
N ARG A 88 10.18 19.79 0.90
CA ARG A 88 9.87 19.28 -0.43
C ARG A 88 8.71 18.29 -0.36
N PRO A 89 7.70 18.42 -1.22
CA PRO A 89 6.59 17.47 -1.24
C PRO A 89 7.00 16.18 -1.95
N VAL A 90 6.32 15.08 -1.63
CA VAL A 90 6.32 13.87 -2.47
C VAL A 90 4.97 13.80 -3.14
N THR A 91 4.96 13.81 -4.47
CA THR A 91 3.73 13.90 -5.25
C THR A 91 3.94 13.46 -6.68
N GLY A 92 2.86 13.02 -7.31
CA GLY A 92 2.81 12.77 -8.74
C GLY A 92 2.67 14.03 -9.59
N ALA A 93 2.47 13.83 -10.88
CA ALA A 93 2.59 14.90 -11.88
C ALA A 93 1.51 15.99 -11.74
N ASN A 94 0.30 15.62 -11.31
CA ASN A 94 -0.86 16.51 -11.31
C ASN A 94 -1.09 17.20 -9.94
N HIS A 95 -0.46 16.73 -8.85
CA HIS A 95 -0.52 17.31 -7.50
C HIS A 95 0.73 18.13 -7.10
N GLY A 96 1.67 18.33 -8.03
CA GLY A 96 2.83 19.21 -7.88
C GLY A 96 2.44 20.69 -7.64
N SER A 97 2.24 21.08 -6.38
CA SER A 97 1.82 22.43 -6.02
C SER A 97 2.94 23.26 -5.37
N LEU A 98 2.89 24.58 -5.60
CA LEU A 98 3.83 25.56 -5.02
C LEU A 98 3.58 25.80 -3.51
N SER A 99 2.37 25.53 -3.00
CA SER A 99 2.00 25.74 -1.59
C SER A 99 1.43 24.48 -0.94
N SER A 100 1.72 24.30 0.37
CA SER A 100 1.27 23.16 1.16
C SER A 100 -0.25 23.05 1.19
N SER A 101 -0.96 24.16 1.39
CA SER A 101 -2.44 24.17 1.45
C SER A 101 -3.09 23.76 0.13
N ALA A 102 -2.53 24.16 -1.02
CA ALA A 102 -3.10 23.76 -2.31
C ALA A 102 -2.79 22.29 -2.63
N HIS A 103 -1.65 21.77 -2.18
CA HIS A 103 -1.34 20.35 -2.28
C HIS A 103 -2.29 19.52 -1.42
N GLU A 104 -2.49 19.93 -0.17
CA GLU A 104 -3.41 19.28 0.78
C GLU A 104 -4.85 19.25 0.24
N LEU A 105 -5.34 20.37 -0.30
CA LEU A 105 -6.68 20.42 -0.90
C LEU A 105 -6.84 19.49 -2.10
N ALA A 106 -5.78 19.30 -2.90
CA ALA A 106 -5.79 18.37 -4.02
C ALA A 106 -5.86 16.91 -3.54
N ILE A 107 -5.03 16.55 -2.55
CA ILE A 107 -5.07 15.22 -1.92
C ILE A 107 -6.46 14.96 -1.31
N LEU A 108 -7.01 15.93 -0.58
CA LEU A 108 -8.33 15.78 0.03
C LEU A 108 -9.42 15.59 -1.03
N ALA A 109 -9.32 16.20 -2.21
CA ALA A 109 -10.30 15.98 -3.29
C ALA A 109 -10.31 14.52 -3.79
N ASP A 110 -9.15 13.87 -3.84
CA ASP A 110 -9.03 12.45 -4.19
C ASP A 110 -9.65 11.56 -3.11
N LEU A 111 -9.42 11.90 -1.83
CA LEU A 111 -9.79 11.06 -0.70
C LEU A 111 -11.22 11.27 -0.20
N ILE A 112 -11.73 12.50 -0.21
CA ILE A 112 -13.03 12.86 0.35
C ILE A 112 -13.70 13.97 -0.47
N SER A 113 -14.97 13.78 -0.83
CA SER A 113 -15.73 14.85 -1.47
C SER A 113 -16.09 15.94 -0.47
N ALA A 114 -16.18 17.18 -0.94
CA ALA A 114 -16.57 18.34 -0.13
C ALA A 114 -17.94 18.19 0.58
N SER A 115 -18.78 17.27 0.12
CA SER A 115 -20.08 16.92 0.72
C SER A 115 -20.04 15.79 1.74
N GLY A 116 -18.87 15.26 2.10
CA GLY A 116 -18.70 14.22 3.12
C GLY A 116 -18.97 12.79 2.64
N GLY A 117 -18.68 12.49 1.37
CA GLY A 117 -18.71 11.14 0.80
C GLY A 117 -17.39 10.79 0.10
N ASN A 118 -17.37 9.74 -0.70
CA ASN A 118 -16.15 9.31 -1.38
C ASN A 118 -15.57 10.43 -2.27
N GLY A 119 -14.25 10.57 -2.28
CA GLY A 119 -13.50 11.40 -3.21
C GLY A 119 -13.47 10.81 -4.61
N THR A 120 -12.61 11.34 -5.47
CA THR A 120 -12.53 10.86 -6.87
C THR A 120 -11.75 9.56 -7.02
N TYR A 121 -10.82 9.27 -6.10
CA TYR A 121 -9.92 8.12 -6.21
C TYR A 121 -10.52 6.86 -5.57
N ILE A 122 -11.44 6.22 -6.31
CA ILE A 122 -12.20 5.04 -5.87
C ILE A 122 -11.83 3.74 -6.59
N GLU A 123 -10.97 3.79 -7.61
CA GLU A 123 -10.53 2.62 -8.37
C GLU A 123 -9.10 2.79 -8.91
N TYR A 124 -8.34 1.69 -9.01
CA TYR A 124 -6.94 1.70 -9.46
C TYR A 124 -6.72 2.07 -10.93
N ARG A 125 -7.78 2.01 -11.74
CA ARG A 125 -7.76 2.36 -13.18
C ARG A 125 -8.09 3.83 -13.43
N GLY A 126 -8.46 4.57 -12.38
CA GLY A 126 -8.78 5.99 -12.44
C GLY A 126 -7.58 6.84 -12.84
N GLY A 127 -7.85 8.06 -13.32
CA GLY A 127 -6.79 9.02 -13.66
C GLY A 127 -5.95 9.43 -12.45
N ASP A 128 -6.58 9.50 -11.28
CA ASP A 128 -6.05 10.01 -10.02
C ASP A 128 -4.82 9.22 -9.53
N GLY A 129 -4.59 7.99 -10.00
CA GLY A 129 -3.34 7.28 -9.71
C GLY A 129 -2.09 8.07 -10.09
N ALA A 130 -2.16 8.91 -11.13
CA ALA A 130 -1.04 9.75 -11.58
C ALA A 130 -0.57 10.80 -10.55
N ASP A 131 -1.38 11.05 -9.52
CA ASP A 131 -1.08 11.96 -8.42
C ASP A 131 -0.28 11.32 -7.29
N TRP A 132 -0.23 9.99 -7.25
CA TRP A 132 0.27 9.23 -6.12
C TRP A 132 1.53 8.44 -6.47
N VAL A 133 2.45 8.38 -5.50
CA VAL A 133 3.72 7.65 -5.60
C VAL A 133 3.61 6.30 -4.91
N SER A 134 4.25 5.27 -5.46
CA SER A 134 4.22 3.92 -4.92
C SER A 134 5.10 3.78 -3.68
N VAL A 135 4.58 3.15 -2.62
CA VAL A 135 5.33 2.94 -1.35
C VAL A 135 6.55 2.03 -1.55
N PHE A 136 6.42 0.92 -2.28
CA PHE A 136 7.49 -0.08 -2.46
C PHE A 136 8.05 -0.13 -3.88
N GLY A 137 7.82 0.91 -4.67
CA GLY A 137 8.21 0.98 -6.08
C GLY A 137 7.30 0.20 -7.03
N LYS A 138 7.17 0.67 -8.27
CA LYS A 138 6.23 0.10 -9.27
C LYS A 138 6.68 -1.23 -9.84
N THR A 139 7.99 -1.43 -9.93
CA THR A 139 8.62 -2.61 -10.53
C THR A 139 8.96 -3.69 -9.51
N ASN A 140 8.43 -3.60 -8.29
CA ASN A 140 8.70 -4.58 -7.24
C ASN A 140 8.15 -5.96 -7.65
N ALA A 141 8.95 -7.02 -7.46
CA ALA A 141 8.59 -8.35 -7.92
C ALA A 141 7.52 -9.04 -7.04
N ASP A 142 7.48 -8.70 -5.75
CA ASP A 142 6.57 -9.33 -4.79
C ASP A 142 5.15 -8.76 -4.92
N PHE A 143 5.04 -7.46 -5.15
CA PHE A 143 3.79 -6.73 -5.38
C PHE A 143 3.96 -5.79 -6.58
N PRO A 144 3.93 -6.32 -7.81
CA PRO A 144 4.00 -5.49 -9.00
C PRO A 144 2.71 -4.69 -9.13
N VAL A 145 2.85 -3.47 -9.63
CA VAL A 145 1.70 -2.60 -9.84
C VAL A 145 0.69 -3.24 -10.82
N PRO A 146 -0.62 -3.13 -10.58
CA PRO A 146 -1.63 -3.70 -11.47
C PRO A 146 -1.56 -3.12 -12.89
N SER A 147 -1.91 -3.96 -13.87
CA SER A 147 -1.93 -3.54 -15.28
C SER A 147 -2.96 -2.41 -15.55
N ASN A 148 -2.54 -1.44 -16.37
CA ASN A 148 -3.30 -0.22 -16.73
C ASN A 148 -3.62 0.71 -15.56
N THR A 149 -2.79 0.76 -14.52
CA THR A 149 -2.81 1.91 -13.60
C THR A 149 -2.06 3.10 -14.20
N THR A 150 -2.38 4.30 -13.72
CA THR A 150 -1.72 5.55 -14.10
C THR A 150 -0.72 6.06 -13.08
N LEU A 151 -0.29 5.22 -12.11
CA LEU A 151 0.62 5.64 -11.02
C LEU A 151 1.78 6.52 -11.49
N ALA A 152 2.11 7.53 -10.68
CA ALA A 152 3.23 8.44 -10.90
C ALA A 152 4.56 7.69 -11.04
N ALA A 153 5.64 8.38 -11.42
CA ALA A 153 6.97 7.78 -11.32
C ALA A 153 7.30 7.48 -9.85
N ASP A 154 8.16 6.49 -9.62
CA ASP A 154 8.77 6.33 -8.30
C ASP A 154 9.64 7.56 -8.00
N ASP A 155 9.83 7.88 -6.73
CA ASP A 155 10.61 9.04 -6.32
C ASP A 155 12.12 8.79 -6.55
N ASP A 156 12.84 9.87 -6.89
CA ASP A 156 14.27 9.85 -7.14
C ASP A 156 15.01 10.51 -5.97
N ALA A 157 16.10 9.89 -5.53
CA ALA A 157 16.86 10.34 -4.37
C ALA A 157 17.80 11.51 -4.70
N GLY A 158 17.77 12.55 -3.86
CA GLY A 158 18.82 13.57 -3.82
C GLY A 158 18.73 14.61 -4.93
N ASP A 159 17.51 14.94 -5.36
CA ASP A 159 17.22 15.95 -6.39
C ASP A 159 17.51 17.39 -5.94
N CYS A 160 18.05 17.58 -4.73
CA CYS A 160 18.43 18.89 -4.20
C CYS A 160 19.84 18.90 -3.59
N SER A 161 20.51 20.05 -3.73
CA SER A 161 21.91 20.23 -3.32
C SER A 161 22.10 20.26 -1.80
N ASP A 162 21.11 20.77 -1.08
CA ASP A 162 21.11 20.97 0.38
C ASP A 162 20.22 19.96 1.12
N CYS A 163 19.96 18.82 0.48
CA CYS A 163 19.19 17.72 1.03
C CYS A 163 20.11 16.78 1.85
N PRO A 164 19.61 16.18 2.95
CA PRO A 164 20.26 15.08 3.64
C PRO A 164 20.89 14.06 2.69
N GLY A 165 22.19 13.82 2.82
CA GLY A 165 22.91 12.86 1.98
C GLY A 165 23.16 13.30 0.53
N GLY A 166 22.73 14.51 0.16
CA GLY A 166 23.01 15.15 -1.13
C GLY A 166 24.43 15.72 -1.21
N SER A 167 24.87 16.01 -2.44
CA SER A 167 26.20 16.55 -2.73
C SER A 167 26.30 18.08 -2.54
N SER A 168 26.01 18.60 -1.35
CA SER A 168 26.67 19.81 -0.83
C SER A 168 26.26 20.16 0.59
N SER A 169 27.23 20.13 1.49
CA SER A 169 27.36 21.18 2.48
C SER A 169 28.75 21.80 2.35
N ASP A 170 28.83 23.10 2.57
CA ASP A 170 30.08 23.88 2.54
C ASP A 170 31.22 23.08 3.18
N ASN A 171 32.33 22.94 2.44
CA ASN A 171 33.51 22.09 2.71
C ASN A 171 33.55 20.69 2.05
N GLY A 172 32.60 20.35 1.17
CA GLY A 172 32.70 19.15 0.32
C GLY A 172 32.28 17.84 1.00
N GLY A 173 31.54 17.93 2.11
CA GLY A 173 30.87 16.80 2.76
C GLY A 173 29.37 16.81 2.50
N ALA A 174 28.75 15.63 2.39
CA ALA A 174 27.29 15.50 2.29
C ALA A 174 26.60 16.00 3.58
N ALA A 175 25.41 16.59 3.44
CA ALA A 175 24.61 16.98 4.61
C ALA A 175 24.26 15.74 5.47
N PRO A 176 24.13 15.89 6.80
CA PRO A 176 23.77 14.77 7.68
C PRO A 176 22.51 14.05 7.18
N SER A 177 22.58 12.73 7.10
CA SER A 177 21.46 11.87 6.76
C SER A 177 21.40 10.70 7.74
N ILE A 178 20.20 10.17 7.94
CA ILE A 178 20.01 8.88 8.60
C ILE A 178 20.75 7.74 7.86
N HIS A 179 20.98 7.90 6.55
CA HIS A 179 21.66 6.89 5.73
C HIS A 179 23.14 7.19 5.56
N THR A 180 23.93 6.12 5.66
CA THR A 180 25.36 6.15 5.36
C THR A 180 25.70 5.04 4.37
N ASP A 181 26.62 5.33 3.46
CA ASP A 181 27.20 4.32 2.59
C ASP A 181 28.07 3.37 3.42
N PRO A 182 27.78 2.06 3.48
CA PRO A 182 28.58 1.12 4.26
C PRO A 182 30.02 0.98 3.74
N ALA A 183 30.29 1.32 2.48
CA ALA A 183 31.63 1.23 1.89
C ALA A 183 32.51 2.45 2.21
N THR A 184 31.92 3.65 2.23
CA THR A 184 32.68 4.92 2.41
C THR A 184 32.44 5.59 3.75
N GLY A 185 31.37 5.23 4.46
CA GLY A 185 30.93 5.88 5.70
C GLY A 185 30.35 7.28 5.48
N LEU A 186 30.16 7.71 4.23
CA LEU A 186 29.63 9.03 3.88
C LEU A 186 28.10 9.01 3.93
N TYR A 187 27.49 10.16 4.26
CA TYR A 187 26.03 10.32 4.15
C TYR A 187 25.58 10.24 2.69
N ILE A 188 24.46 9.56 2.45
CA ILE A 188 23.89 9.36 1.11
C ILE A 188 22.38 9.59 1.12
N ALA A 189 21.84 10.13 0.03
CA ALA A 189 20.40 10.17 -0.19
C ALA A 189 19.88 8.78 -0.60
N LYS A 190 18.64 8.48 -0.22
CA LYS A 190 17.93 7.25 -0.59
C LYS A 190 16.54 7.59 -1.09
N ASP A 191 16.06 6.78 -2.01
CA ASP A 191 14.70 6.86 -2.52
C ASP A 191 13.72 6.31 -1.48
N GLY A 192 12.46 6.67 -1.65
CA GLY A 192 11.37 6.37 -0.76
C GLY A 192 11.10 4.88 -0.71
N HIS A 193 11.16 4.19 -1.84
CA HIS A 193 10.95 2.74 -1.84
C HIS A 193 12.02 1.98 -1.03
N TYR A 194 13.27 2.43 -1.03
CA TYR A 194 14.32 1.90 -0.16
C TYR A 194 14.03 2.21 1.31
N GLU A 195 13.68 3.46 1.63
CA GLU A 195 13.39 3.89 3.00
C GLU A 195 12.19 3.14 3.58
N TRP A 196 11.10 3.05 2.82
CA TRP A 196 9.93 2.25 3.17
C TRP A 196 10.31 0.78 3.37
N LYS A 197 11.06 0.17 2.46
CA LYS A 197 11.49 -1.22 2.61
C LYS A 197 12.34 -1.44 3.86
N GLN A 198 13.20 -0.49 4.21
CA GLN A 198 14.03 -0.57 5.41
C GLN A 198 13.19 -0.50 6.69
N LEU A 199 12.15 0.33 6.71
CA LEU A 199 11.20 0.41 7.83
C LEU A 199 10.44 -0.89 8.08
N PHE A 200 10.25 -1.70 7.04
CA PHE A 200 9.65 -3.04 7.14
C PHE A 200 10.70 -4.15 7.26
N GLY A 201 11.94 -3.83 7.67
CA GLY A 201 12.98 -4.82 7.93
C GLY A 201 13.51 -5.51 6.68
N GLY A 202 13.36 -4.90 5.51
CA GLY A 202 13.73 -5.48 4.22
C GLY A 202 12.61 -6.25 3.53
N GLU A 203 11.45 -6.40 4.18
CA GLU A 203 10.26 -7.02 3.61
C GLU A 203 9.35 -5.96 2.99
N VAL A 204 8.47 -6.40 2.09
CA VAL A 204 7.45 -5.54 1.49
C VAL A 204 6.07 -6.01 1.89
N VAL A 205 5.20 -5.06 2.22
CA VAL A 205 3.78 -5.35 2.52
C VAL A 205 2.92 -4.91 1.36
N GLY A 206 1.96 -5.75 1.00
CA GLY A 206 1.06 -5.49 -0.13
C GLY A 206 -0.40 -5.62 0.26
N SER A 207 -1.25 -5.00 -0.53
CA SER A 207 -2.69 -5.10 -0.36
C SER A 207 -3.18 -6.54 -0.54
N GLN A 208 -4.30 -6.86 0.12
CA GLN A 208 -4.96 -8.16 -0.02
C GLN A 208 -5.95 -8.18 -1.21
N TYR A 209 -6.18 -7.04 -1.83
CA TYR A 209 -6.91 -6.92 -3.09
C TYR A 209 -5.99 -7.36 -4.24
N GLN A 210 -6.55 -7.98 -5.29
CA GLN A 210 -5.73 -8.50 -6.39
C GLN A 210 -5.09 -7.38 -7.23
N ASP A 211 -5.76 -6.25 -7.19
CA ASP A 211 -5.53 -4.96 -7.83
C ASP A 211 -5.08 -3.90 -6.83
N GLY A 212 -4.92 -4.26 -5.56
CA GLY A 212 -4.46 -3.33 -4.54
C GLY A 212 -2.95 -3.17 -4.55
N HIS A 213 -2.53 -1.95 -4.22
CA HIS A 213 -1.14 -1.52 -4.11
C HIS A 213 -1.12 -0.32 -3.17
N PHE A 214 -0.07 -0.17 -2.38
CA PHE A 214 0.00 0.98 -1.47
C PHE A 214 0.72 2.15 -2.10
N VAL A 215 0.14 3.32 -1.91
CA VAL A 215 0.64 4.60 -2.41
C VAL A 215 0.67 5.63 -1.31
N TYR A 216 1.46 6.68 -1.52
CA TYR A 216 1.57 7.78 -0.58
C TYR A 216 1.79 9.12 -1.29
N GLN A 217 1.46 10.18 -0.58
CA GLN A 217 1.82 11.56 -0.90
C GLN A 217 2.25 12.26 0.39
N VAL A 218 3.16 13.21 0.26
CA VAL A 218 3.62 14.02 1.41
C VAL A 218 3.49 15.49 1.08
N VAL A 219 2.72 16.20 1.90
CA VAL A 219 2.63 17.65 1.88
C VAL A 219 3.85 18.22 2.60
N LYS A 220 4.55 19.14 1.94
CA LYS A 220 5.75 19.75 2.52
C LYS A 220 5.45 20.50 3.82
N GLY A 221 6.37 20.33 4.77
CA GLY A 221 6.45 21.17 5.96
C GLY A 221 7.16 22.49 5.65
N GLY A 222 7.42 23.28 6.68
CA GLY A 222 8.11 24.55 6.49
C GLY A 222 8.12 25.43 7.73
N GLY A 223 8.18 26.74 7.48
CA GLY A 223 8.24 27.76 8.52
C GLY A 223 9.60 27.89 9.19
N THR A 224 9.73 28.94 10.00
CA THR A 224 10.93 29.24 10.80
C THR A 224 10.52 29.84 12.13
N GLY A 225 11.24 29.55 13.21
CA GLY A 225 10.91 30.08 14.53
C GLY A 225 9.58 29.53 15.04
N ASP A 226 8.72 30.42 15.55
CA ASP A 226 7.42 30.04 16.15
C ASP A 226 6.38 29.61 15.11
N ASP A 227 6.58 29.91 13.82
CA ASP A 227 5.67 29.56 12.71
C ASP A 227 6.09 28.24 12.01
N THR A 228 6.89 27.40 12.67
CA THR A 228 7.34 26.11 12.11
C THR A 228 6.20 25.10 12.10
N TYR A 229 6.00 24.43 10.96
CA TYR A 229 5.00 23.36 10.81
C TYR A 229 5.63 22.10 10.20
N PRO A 230 5.21 20.90 10.65
CA PRO A 230 5.72 19.64 10.13
C PRO A 230 5.15 19.32 8.74
N PRO A 231 5.79 18.45 7.95
CA PRO A 231 5.17 17.82 6.80
C PRO A 231 3.98 16.92 7.22
N VAL A 232 3.09 16.62 6.28
CA VAL A 232 1.93 15.74 6.49
C VAL A 232 1.96 14.59 5.50
N LEU A 233 1.87 13.36 6.00
CA LEU A 233 1.88 12.14 5.19
C LEU A 233 0.46 11.63 4.98
N TYR A 234 0.13 11.30 3.73
CA TYR A 234 -1.08 10.56 3.36
C TYR A 234 -0.66 9.23 2.75
N VAL A 235 -1.24 8.14 3.23
CA VAL A 235 -1.07 6.79 2.66
C VAL A 235 -2.43 6.25 2.26
N ALA A 236 -2.48 5.49 1.16
CA ALA A 236 -3.71 4.92 0.65
C ALA A 236 -3.50 3.60 -0.08
N ASP A 237 -4.57 2.83 -0.23
CA ASP A 237 -4.65 1.66 -1.11
C ASP A 237 -5.29 2.06 -2.44
N ILE A 238 -4.63 1.80 -3.57
CA ILE A 238 -5.13 2.21 -4.89
C ILE A 238 -6.43 1.52 -5.29
N GLU A 239 -6.78 0.43 -4.63
CA GLU A 239 -8.06 -0.24 -4.89
C GLU A 239 -9.23 0.73 -4.68
N ASN A 240 -9.17 1.52 -3.61
CA ASN A 240 -10.09 2.61 -3.34
C ASN A 240 -9.46 3.51 -2.26
N ALA A 241 -8.73 4.53 -2.71
CA ALA A 241 -8.00 5.41 -1.81
C ALA A 241 -8.95 6.23 -0.93
N SER A 242 -10.13 6.56 -1.44
CA SER A 242 -11.14 7.29 -0.69
C SER A 242 -11.63 6.53 0.55
N ASP A 243 -11.86 5.22 0.42
CA ASP A 243 -12.22 4.39 1.56
C ASP A 243 -10.97 4.01 2.35
N PHE A 244 -9.91 3.53 1.70
CA PHE A 244 -8.71 3.00 2.35
C PHE A 244 -7.56 4.02 2.33
N ASN A 245 -7.60 4.97 3.25
CA ASN A 245 -6.50 5.89 3.52
C ASN A 245 -6.23 6.05 5.02
N ASN A 246 -5.05 6.60 5.32
CA ASN A 246 -4.70 7.11 6.63
C ASN A 246 -3.77 8.33 6.49
N VAL A 247 -3.75 9.19 7.50
CA VAL A 247 -2.98 10.43 7.54
C VAL A 247 -2.14 10.50 8.81
N LEU A 248 -0.95 11.09 8.69
CA LEU A 248 -0.08 11.41 9.81
C LEU A 248 0.37 12.86 9.75
N GLU A 249 -0.02 13.60 10.76
CA GLU A 249 0.48 14.95 11.08
C GLU A 249 1.17 14.86 12.46
N PRO A 250 2.51 14.99 12.52
CA PRO A 250 3.29 14.89 13.76
C PRO A 250 3.03 15.95 14.83
#